data_AF-A0A1G0FM45-F1
#
_entry.id   AF-A0A1G0FM45-F1
#
_cell.length_a   1.000
_cell.length_b   1.000
_cell.length_c   1.000
_cell.angle_alpha   90.00
_cell.angle_beta   90.00
_cell.angle_gamma   90.00
#
_symmetry.space_group_name_H-M   'P 1'
#
loop_
_entity.id
_entity.type
_entity.pdbx_description
1 polymer ?
#
loop_
_entity_poly.entity_id
_entity_poly.type
_entity_poly.pdbx_seq_one_letter_code
_entity_poly.pdbx_strand_id
1 'polypeptide(L)'
;MEQANCRYGPGAAYLYEWGMYAGNRVTILGRNFDGSWVYVDPWNYVGECWVRTSLLKILSGNVMDVAEFYGILPFTELYKPPRAVSAERVGDDVTVIWSAVWMTEDDYRGYLIEAWLCVEGQTVFTPVSIDGTVIILHDEAGCQQPSSARIYTVDKHGYTEWRLIHWPPHPGPVPTFTPEP
;
A
#
# COMPACT_ATOMS: atom_id res chain seq x y z
N MET A 1 23.30 -12.56 6.25
CA MET A 1 22.12 -12.91 7.06
C MET A 1 20.98 -12.11 6.50
N GLU A 2 19.99 -12.74 5.88
CA GLU A 2 18.82 -12.03 5.36
C GLU A 2 17.82 -11.88 6.52
N GLN A 3 17.63 -10.65 6.98
CA GLN A 3 16.69 -10.30 8.04
C GLN A 3 15.30 -10.18 7.44
N ALA A 4 14.31 -10.82 8.05
CA ALA A 4 12.92 -10.57 7.70
C ALA A 4 12.43 -9.37 8.51
N ASN A 5 12.02 -8.31 7.82
CA ASN A 5 11.43 -7.15 8.45
C ASN A 5 9.94 -7.41 8.70
N CYS A 6 9.55 -7.34 9.96
CA CYS A 6 8.18 -7.35 10.43
C CYS A 6 7.64 -5.91 10.34
N ARG A 7 6.47 -5.73 9.73
CA ARG A 7 5.92 -4.41 9.34
C ARG A 7 4.45 -4.27 9.74
N TYR A 8 3.99 -3.04 9.86
CA TYR A 8 2.59 -2.75 10.20
C TYR A 8 1.58 -3.04 9.08
N GLY A 9 2.02 -3.25 7.83
CA GLY A 9 1.13 -3.55 6.70
C GLY A 9 1.78 -4.44 5.63
N PRO A 10 0.97 -4.98 4.70
CA PRO A 10 1.39 -5.97 3.70
C PRO A 10 2.20 -5.34 2.55
N GLY A 11 3.44 -4.95 2.81
CA GLY A 11 4.27 -4.31 1.79
C GLY A 11 5.58 -3.74 2.34
N ALA A 12 6.57 -3.55 1.47
CA ALA A 12 7.82 -2.90 1.87
C ALA A 12 7.65 -1.40 2.20
N ALA A 13 6.55 -0.80 1.72
CA ALA A 13 6.20 0.60 1.94
C ALA A 13 5.79 0.93 3.39
N TYR A 14 5.38 -0.07 4.17
CA TYR A 14 4.93 0.17 5.54
C TYR A 14 6.10 0.30 6.51
N LEU A 15 5.92 1.14 7.53
CA LEU A 15 6.83 1.30 8.67
C LEU A 15 7.27 -0.05 9.23
N TYR A 16 8.56 -0.11 9.55
CA TYR A 16 9.17 -1.20 10.28
C TYR A 16 8.61 -1.25 11.70
N GLU A 17 8.26 -2.45 12.15
CA GLU A 17 7.83 -2.71 13.52
C GLU A 17 8.90 -3.47 14.30
N TRP A 18 9.37 -4.60 13.75
CA TRP A 18 10.30 -5.47 14.44
C TRP A 18 11.22 -6.25 13.50
N GLY A 19 12.30 -6.80 14.06
CA GLY A 19 13.30 -7.56 13.35
C GLY A 19 13.16 -9.04 13.63
N MET A 20 12.97 -9.85 12.59
CA MET A 20 12.97 -11.30 12.70
C MET A 20 14.23 -11.90 12.12
N TYR A 21 14.74 -12.91 12.80
CA TYR A 21 15.98 -13.59 12.47
C TYR A 21 15.73 -15.04 12.06
N ALA A 22 16.66 -15.59 11.27
CA ALA A 22 16.62 -17.00 10.89
C ALA A 22 16.49 -17.90 12.13
N GLY A 23 15.55 -18.84 12.09
CA GLY A 23 15.24 -19.74 13.20
C GLY A 23 14.15 -19.25 14.15
N ASN A 24 13.73 -17.98 14.07
CA ASN A 24 12.51 -17.53 14.73
C ASN A 24 11.29 -18.27 14.13
N ARG A 25 10.35 -18.65 14.99
CA ARG A 25 9.11 -19.32 14.59
C ARG A 25 7.96 -18.34 14.67
N VAL A 26 7.05 -18.46 13.73
CA VAL A 26 5.85 -17.63 13.63
C VAL A 26 4.66 -18.51 13.31
N THR A 27 3.48 -18.09 13.75
CA THR A 27 2.19 -18.65 13.35
C THR A 27 1.58 -17.74 12.29
N ILE A 28 1.20 -18.26 11.13
CA ILE A 28 0.50 -17.46 10.10
C ILE A 28 -0.98 -17.37 10.50
N LEU A 29 -1.47 -16.14 10.68
CA LEU A 29 -2.83 -15.84 11.12
C LEU A 29 -3.70 -15.29 9.97
N GLY A 30 -3.07 -14.63 9.00
CA GLY A 30 -3.74 -13.98 7.88
C GLY A 30 -2.82 -13.81 6.69
N ARG A 31 -3.38 -13.37 5.56
CA ARG A 31 -2.61 -13.00 4.36
C ARG A 31 -3.19 -11.79 3.64
N ASN A 32 -2.44 -11.23 2.71
CA ASN A 32 -3.00 -10.33 1.72
C ASN A 32 -3.66 -11.13 0.57
N PHE A 33 -4.26 -10.41 -0.38
CA PHE A 33 -5.05 -11.01 -1.47
C PHE A 33 -4.31 -12.09 -2.26
N ASP A 34 -3.07 -11.83 -2.66
CA ASP A 34 -2.26 -12.75 -3.48
C ASP A 34 -1.34 -13.70 -2.65
N GLY A 35 -1.35 -13.57 -1.33
CA GLY A 35 -0.51 -14.35 -0.42
C GLY A 35 0.97 -13.99 -0.44
N SER A 36 1.38 -12.90 -1.11
CA SER A 36 2.78 -12.44 -1.12
C SER A 36 3.24 -11.89 0.23
N TRP A 37 2.30 -11.52 1.10
CA TRP A 37 2.53 -11.12 2.49
C TRP A 37 1.59 -11.86 3.43
N VAL A 38 2.11 -12.22 4.60
CA VAL A 38 1.35 -12.90 5.66
C VAL A 38 1.38 -12.08 6.94
N TYR A 39 0.23 -12.06 7.63
CA TYR A 39 0.10 -11.54 8.98
C TYR A 39 0.40 -12.68 9.96
N VAL A 40 1.35 -12.47 10.86
CA VAL A 40 1.90 -13.52 11.70
C VAL A 40 1.98 -13.12 13.17
N ASP A 41 1.92 -14.12 14.05
CA ASP A 41 2.25 -14.04 15.46
C ASP A 41 3.64 -14.67 15.69
N PRO A 42 4.70 -13.86 15.91
CA PRO A 42 6.04 -14.36 16.22
C PRO A 42 6.16 -14.80 17.68
N TRP A 43 6.68 -16.01 17.91
CA TRP A 43 6.75 -16.59 19.27
C TRP A 43 7.69 -15.88 20.24
N ASN A 44 8.53 -14.97 19.73
CA ASN A 44 9.54 -14.22 20.48
C ASN A 44 9.27 -12.71 20.53
N TYR A 45 8.08 -12.28 20.12
CA TYR A 45 7.66 -10.88 20.11
C TYR A 45 6.22 -10.78 20.64
N VAL A 46 5.84 -9.62 21.17
CA VAL A 46 4.55 -9.44 21.87
C VAL A 46 3.41 -9.03 20.94
N GLY A 47 3.72 -8.60 19.72
CA GLY A 47 2.74 -8.16 18.73
C GLY A 47 2.72 -9.03 17.48
N GLU A 48 1.69 -8.87 16.68
CA GLU A 48 1.57 -9.48 15.36
C GLU A 48 1.93 -8.48 14.25
N CYS A 49 2.39 -8.98 13.11
CA CYS A 49 2.82 -8.11 12.04
C CYS A 49 2.86 -8.79 10.68
N TRP A 50 3.15 -8.00 9.65
CA TRP A 50 3.27 -8.44 8.27
C TRP A 50 4.69 -8.81 7.89
N VAL A 51 4.81 -9.93 7.18
CA VAL A 51 6.08 -10.51 6.73
C VAL A 51 5.93 -10.96 5.29
N ARG A 52 6.97 -10.71 4.48
CA ARG A 52 7.00 -11.20 3.10
C ARG A 52 7.06 -12.73 3.09
N THR A 53 6.11 -13.38 2.43
CA THR A 53 5.95 -14.84 2.43
C THR A 53 7.20 -15.55 1.91
N SER A 54 7.89 -14.98 0.92
CA SER A 54 9.11 -15.56 0.34
C SER A 54 10.30 -15.65 1.32
N LEU A 55 10.24 -14.97 2.46
CA LEU A 55 11.26 -15.04 3.51
C LEU A 55 10.98 -16.15 4.54
N LEU A 56 9.83 -16.82 4.44
CA LEU A 56 9.42 -17.86 5.37
C LEU A 56 9.58 -19.26 4.75
N LYS A 57 10.00 -20.21 5.58
CA LYS A 57 9.90 -21.63 5.26
C LYS A 57 8.60 -22.18 5.84
N ILE A 58 7.65 -22.52 4.97
CA ILE A 58 6.38 -23.11 5.39
C ILE A 58 6.61 -24.54 5.88
N LEU A 59 6.31 -24.80 7.16
CA LEU A 59 6.50 -26.11 7.79
C LEU A 59 5.26 -27.01 7.66
N SER A 60 4.07 -26.42 7.56
CA SER A 60 2.80 -27.12 7.46
C SER A 60 1.70 -26.22 6.88
N GLY A 61 0.77 -26.79 6.13
CA GLY A 61 -0.36 -26.08 5.53
C GLY A 61 -0.02 -25.33 4.24
N ASN A 62 -0.96 -24.52 3.75
CA ASN A 62 -0.81 -23.65 2.58
C ASN A 62 -1.24 -22.22 2.96
N VAL A 63 -0.46 -21.22 2.51
CA VAL A 63 -0.74 -19.79 2.75
C VAL A 63 -2.12 -19.41 2.22
N MET A 64 -2.52 -19.94 1.06
CA MET A 64 -3.78 -19.56 0.43
C MET A 64 -5.02 -20.06 1.17
N ASP A 65 -4.87 -21.03 2.09
CA ASP A 65 -5.95 -21.54 2.93
C ASP A 65 -6.25 -20.61 4.13
N VAL A 66 -5.36 -19.65 4.41
CA VAL A 66 -5.53 -18.66 5.49
C VAL A 66 -6.36 -17.49 4.96
N ALA A 67 -7.20 -16.91 5.82
CA ALA A 67 -8.08 -15.80 5.47
C ALA A 67 -7.30 -14.52 5.08
N GLU A 68 -7.90 -13.73 4.20
CA GLU A 68 -7.44 -12.36 3.95
C GLU A 68 -7.60 -11.52 5.22
N PHE A 69 -6.54 -10.82 5.60
CA PHE A 69 -6.53 -9.94 6.76
C PHE A 69 -6.27 -8.50 6.33
N TYR A 70 -7.09 -7.60 6.87
CA TYR A 70 -6.97 -6.16 6.68
C TYR A 70 -6.72 -5.54 8.05
N GLY A 71 -5.46 -5.18 8.30
CA GLY A 71 -5.00 -4.65 9.59
C GLY A 71 -5.31 -3.17 9.79
N ILE A 72 -5.28 -2.74 11.04
CA ILE A 72 -5.33 -1.32 11.41
C ILE A 72 -3.88 -0.82 11.52
N LEU A 73 -3.56 0.25 10.80
CA LEU A 73 -2.25 0.89 10.89
C LEU A 73 -2.13 1.69 12.21
N PRO A 74 -0.93 1.78 12.81
CA PRO A 74 -0.70 2.60 14.00
C PRO A 74 -1.04 4.06 13.70
N PHE A 75 -1.94 4.64 14.49
CA PHE A 75 -2.49 5.96 14.24
C PHE A 75 -1.74 7.05 15.03
N THR A 76 -1.56 8.22 14.41
CA THR A 76 -0.92 9.40 15.01
C THR A 76 -1.67 10.68 14.62
N GLU A 77 -1.74 11.63 15.56
CA GLU A 77 -2.29 12.98 15.35
C GLU A 77 -1.23 14.09 15.46
N LEU A 78 0.05 13.71 15.64
CA LEU A 78 1.15 14.66 15.84
C LEU A 78 1.31 15.59 14.64
N TYR A 79 1.12 15.04 13.44
CA TYR A 79 1.09 15.78 12.18
C TYR A 79 -0.28 15.68 11.50
N LYS A 80 -0.50 16.55 10.52
CA LYS A 80 -1.77 16.62 9.81
C LYS A 80 -1.75 15.71 8.57
N PRO A 81 -2.93 15.18 8.18
CA PRO A 81 -3.10 14.53 6.90
C PRO A 81 -2.68 15.42 5.72
N PRO A 82 -2.32 14.83 4.57
CA PRO A 82 -2.00 15.58 3.36
C PRO A 82 -3.16 16.51 2.96
N ARG A 83 -2.85 17.60 2.27
CA ARG A 83 -3.86 18.57 1.77
C ARG A 83 -3.62 18.85 0.31
N ALA A 84 -4.63 19.45 -0.34
CA ALA A 84 -4.60 19.76 -1.77
C ALA A 84 -4.16 18.54 -2.60
N VAL A 85 -4.72 17.37 -2.25
CA VAL A 85 -4.45 16.12 -2.95
C VAL A 85 -5.20 16.15 -4.28
N SER A 86 -4.47 16.05 -5.39
CA SER A 86 -5.03 16.02 -6.74
C SER A 86 -4.38 14.92 -7.56
N ALA A 87 -5.09 14.44 -8.58
CA ALA A 87 -4.57 13.45 -9.51
C ALA A 87 -5.02 13.79 -10.94
N GLU A 88 -4.09 13.68 -11.89
CA GLU A 88 -4.33 13.92 -13.31
C GLU A 88 -3.81 12.74 -14.12
N ARG A 89 -4.53 12.36 -15.18
CA ARG A 89 -4.22 11.21 -16.02
C ARG A 89 -3.75 11.64 -17.41
N VAL A 90 -2.70 10.99 -17.90
CA VAL A 90 -2.27 11.04 -19.30
C VAL A 90 -2.02 9.61 -19.77
N GLY A 91 -2.94 9.07 -20.58
CA GLY A 91 -2.92 7.64 -20.93
C GLY A 91 -3.10 6.76 -19.69
N ASP A 92 -2.19 5.82 -19.50
CA ASP A 92 -2.18 4.93 -18.33
C ASP A 92 -1.42 5.52 -17.12
N ASP A 93 -0.77 6.67 -17.28
CA ASP A 93 -0.02 7.30 -16.19
C ASP A 93 -0.88 8.30 -15.43
N VAL A 94 -0.93 8.15 -14.10
CA VAL A 94 -1.64 9.04 -13.18
C VAL A 94 -0.62 9.77 -12.32
N THR A 95 -0.51 11.08 -12.51
CA THR A 95 0.30 11.96 -11.67
C THR A 95 -0.53 12.39 -10.46
N VAL A 96 -0.08 12.04 -9.26
CA VAL A 96 -0.68 12.43 -7.98
C VAL A 96 0.21 13.48 -7.32
N ILE A 97 -0.39 14.58 -6.86
CA ILE A 97 0.31 15.70 -6.22
C ILE A 97 -0.41 16.06 -4.92
N TRP A 98 0.34 16.51 -3.91
CA TRP A 98 -0.20 17.02 -2.65
C TRP A 98 0.67 18.16 -2.08
N SER A 99 0.16 18.85 -1.06
CA SER A 99 0.96 19.83 -0.31
C SER A 99 1.86 19.15 0.72
N ALA A 100 3.09 19.65 0.84
CA ALA A 100 4.03 19.19 1.86
C ALA A 100 3.48 19.39 3.28
N VAL A 101 3.74 18.41 4.14
CA VAL A 101 3.49 18.46 5.58
C VAL A 101 4.84 18.58 6.24
N TRP A 102 5.10 19.74 6.85
CA TRP A 102 6.37 19.99 7.49
C TRP A 102 6.48 19.21 8.80
N MET A 103 7.57 18.46 8.93
CA MET A 103 7.88 17.61 10.08
C MET A 103 9.31 17.87 10.53
N THR A 104 9.63 17.51 11.77
CA THR A 104 11.03 17.43 12.20
C THR A 104 11.75 16.32 11.44
N GLU A 105 13.08 16.42 11.33
CA GLU A 105 13.90 15.38 10.69
C GLU A 105 13.75 14.01 11.36
N ASP A 106 13.67 14.00 12.69
CA ASP A 106 13.51 12.78 13.48
C ASP A 106 12.17 12.06 13.18
N ASP A 107 11.11 12.84 12.98
CA ASP A 107 9.77 12.31 12.74
C ASP A 107 9.50 11.96 11.27
N TYR A 108 10.12 12.64 10.32
CA TYR A 108 9.78 12.52 8.90
C TYR A 108 9.96 11.09 8.37
N ARG A 109 8.88 10.46 7.88
CA ARG A 109 8.91 9.16 7.17
C ARG A 109 8.20 9.23 5.81
N GLY A 110 7.99 10.44 5.31
CA GLY A 110 7.39 10.70 4.00
C GLY A 110 5.88 10.45 3.97
N TYR A 111 5.44 9.78 2.91
CA TYR A 111 4.04 9.49 2.63
C TYR A 111 3.86 8.02 2.26
N LEU A 112 2.71 7.46 2.65
CA LEU A 112 2.24 6.16 2.19
C LEU A 112 1.06 6.41 1.26
N ILE A 113 1.12 5.84 0.06
CA ILE A 113 -0.01 5.74 -0.86
C ILE A 113 -0.41 4.28 -0.92
N GLU A 114 -1.68 4.01 -0.65
CA GLU A 114 -2.29 2.71 -0.91
C GLU A 114 -3.16 2.85 -2.14
N ALA A 115 -2.77 2.20 -3.23
CA ALA A 115 -3.47 2.25 -4.51
C ALA A 115 -3.95 0.86 -4.93
N TRP A 116 -5.13 0.81 -5.51
CA TRP A 116 -5.68 -0.36 -6.21
C TRP A 116 -5.66 0.00 -7.68
N LEU A 117 -4.66 -0.51 -8.40
CA LEU A 117 -4.34 -0.15 -9.77
C LEU A 117 -4.69 -1.29 -10.70
N CYS A 118 -5.12 -0.98 -11.91
CA CYS A 118 -5.34 -1.96 -12.93
C CYS A 118 -4.02 -2.32 -13.62
N VAL A 119 -3.70 -3.61 -13.62
CA VAL A 119 -2.52 -4.17 -14.30
C VAL A 119 -2.94 -5.48 -14.94
N GLU A 120 -2.78 -5.58 -16.26
CA GLU A 120 -3.13 -6.75 -17.07
C GLU A 120 -4.59 -7.21 -16.86
N GLY A 121 -5.50 -6.25 -16.69
CA GLY A 121 -6.93 -6.50 -16.46
C GLY A 121 -7.28 -6.99 -15.04
N GLN A 122 -6.32 -6.98 -14.11
CA GLN A 122 -6.53 -7.31 -12.70
C GLN A 122 -6.29 -6.09 -11.79
N THR A 123 -7.12 -5.97 -10.77
CA THR A 123 -6.94 -4.94 -9.72
C THR A 123 -5.86 -5.41 -8.76
N VAL A 124 -4.73 -4.70 -8.71
CA VAL A 124 -3.56 -5.01 -7.89
C VAL A 124 -3.42 -3.98 -6.78
N PHE A 125 -3.26 -4.46 -5.54
CA PHE A 125 -2.95 -3.61 -4.40
C PHE A 125 -1.46 -3.23 -4.39
N THR A 126 -1.18 -1.94 -4.54
CA THR A 126 0.16 -1.37 -4.75
C THR A 126 0.44 -0.30 -3.69
N PRO A 127 0.94 -0.69 -2.50
CA PRO A 127 1.36 0.26 -1.48
C PRO A 127 2.73 0.86 -1.84
N VAL A 128 2.85 2.18 -1.77
CA VAL A 128 4.06 2.93 -2.11
C VAL A 128 4.46 3.87 -0.98
N SER A 129 5.73 3.82 -0.58
CA SER A 129 6.34 4.80 0.30
C SER A 129 7.16 5.77 -0.53
N ILE A 130 7.00 7.07 -0.28
CA ILE A 130 7.67 8.11 -1.05
C ILE A 130 8.09 9.30 -0.18
N ASP A 131 9.31 9.77 -0.41
CA ASP A 131 9.78 11.08 0.00
C ASP A 131 9.49 12.07 -1.13
N GLY A 132 8.73 13.12 -0.83
CA GLY A 132 8.32 14.14 -1.80
C GLY A 132 6.83 14.38 -1.84
N THR A 133 6.37 15.11 -2.85
CA THR A 133 4.97 15.57 -2.96
C THR A 133 4.34 15.31 -4.33
N VAL A 134 4.97 14.44 -5.12
CA VAL A 134 4.52 14.04 -6.45
C VAL A 134 4.91 12.60 -6.70
N ILE A 135 4.02 11.82 -7.30
CA ILE A 135 4.30 10.49 -7.82
C ILE A 135 3.56 10.27 -9.13
N ILE A 136 4.12 9.44 -10.00
CA ILE A 136 3.41 8.91 -11.16
C ILE A 136 3.16 7.43 -10.90
N LEU A 137 1.89 7.02 -11.01
CA LEU A 137 1.44 5.64 -10.86
C LEU A 137 0.91 5.16 -12.20
N HIS A 138 1.32 3.96 -12.59
CA HIS A 138 0.82 3.32 -13.81
C HIS A 138 -0.47 2.55 -13.51
N ASP A 139 -1.52 2.84 -14.27
CA ASP A 139 -2.88 2.35 -14.08
C ASP A 139 -3.57 2.16 -15.43
N GLU A 140 -3.60 0.92 -15.90
CA GLU A 140 -4.17 0.53 -17.19
C GLU A 140 -5.70 0.60 -17.20
N ALA A 141 -6.30 0.56 -18.38
CA ALA A 141 -7.75 0.37 -18.52
C ALA A 141 -8.12 -1.12 -18.50
N GLY A 142 -9.41 -1.43 -18.30
CA GLY A 142 -9.97 -2.77 -18.55
C GLY A 142 -10.27 -3.62 -17.32
N CYS A 143 -9.93 -3.17 -16.12
CA CYS A 143 -10.35 -3.83 -14.89
C CYS A 143 -11.85 -3.66 -14.64
N GLN A 144 -12.46 -4.67 -13.99
CA GLN A 144 -13.89 -4.63 -13.64
C GLN A 144 -14.18 -3.63 -12.53
N GLN A 145 -13.29 -3.56 -11.54
CA GLN A 145 -13.37 -2.57 -10.47
C GLN A 145 -12.61 -1.31 -10.90
N PRO A 146 -13.16 -0.11 -10.62
CA PRO A 146 -12.43 1.12 -10.86
C PRO A 146 -11.22 1.20 -9.93
N SER A 147 -10.11 1.67 -10.48
CA SER A 147 -8.92 1.98 -9.70
C SER A 147 -9.19 3.08 -8.68
N SER A 148 -8.49 3.02 -7.56
CA SER A 148 -8.65 3.98 -6.46
C SER A 148 -7.36 4.10 -5.67
N ALA A 149 -7.21 5.20 -4.94
CA ALA A 149 -6.08 5.36 -4.06
C ALA A 149 -6.39 6.26 -2.86
N ARG A 150 -5.59 6.08 -1.81
CA ARG A 150 -5.58 6.96 -0.63
C ARG A 150 -4.16 7.26 -0.20
N ILE A 151 -3.96 8.39 0.45
CA ILE A 151 -2.66 8.86 0.92
C ILE A 151 -2.67 9.19 2.41
N TYR A 152 -1.55 8.87 3.07
CA TYR A 152 -1.27 9.12 4.47
C TYR A 152 -0.02 9.99 4.58
N THR A 153 0.01 10.90 5.56
CA THR A 153 1.28 11.41 6.09
C THR A 153 1.85 10.34 7.01
N VAL A 154 3.14 10.06 6.92
CA VAL A 154 3.81 9.06 7.77
C VAL A 154 4.84 9.77 8.63
N ASP A 155 4.71 9.59 9.94
CA ASP A 155 5.71 9.99 10.91
C ASP A 155 6.24 8.76 11.67
N LYS A 156 7.33 8.92 12.42
CA LYS A 156 7.97 7.79 13.12
C LYS A 156 7.04 7.04 14.09
N HIS A 157 5.94 7.66 14.53
CA HIS A 157 4.97 7.07 15.45
C HIS A 157 3.79 6.40 14.72
N GLY A 158 3.62 6.60 13.41
CA GLY A 158 2.55 5.97 12.66
C GLY A 158 2.06 6.76 11.45
N TYR A 159 0.77 6.59 11.16
CA TYR A 159 0.08 7.13 10.01
C TYR A 159 -1.06 8.05 10.44
N THR A 160 -1.20 9.18 9.76
CA THR A 160 -2.33 10.08 10.01
C THR A 160 -3.65 9.47 9.51
N GLU A 161 -4.76 10.17 9.73
CA GLU A 161 -5.96 9.93 8.93
C GLU A 161 -5.61 10.05 7.44
N TRP A 162 -6.14 9.17 6.59
CA TRP A 162 -5.88 9.20 5.17
C TRP A 162 -6.72 10.27 4.45
N ARG A 163 -6.31 10.61 3.23
CA ARG A 163 -7.13 11.38 2.29
C ARG A 163 -7.39 10.56 1.05
N LEU A 164 -8.65 10.61 0.59
CA LEU A 164 -9.03 10.04 -0.68
C LEU A 164 -8.28 10.79 -1.78
N ILE A 165 -7.65 10.06 -2.69
CA ILE A 165 -7.20 10.62 -3.97
C ILE A 165 -8.38 10.46 -4.92
N HIS A 166 -8.94 11.57 -5.40
CA HIS A 166 -9.99 11.52 -6.43
C HIS A 166 -9.38 10.98 -7.73
N TRP A 167 -9.57 9.68 -7.96
CA TRP A 167 -8.89 8.97 -9.04
C TRP A 167 -9.49 9.36 -10.40
N PRO A 168 -8.66 9.82 -11.36
CA PRO A 168 -9.15 10.22 -12.66
C PRO A 168 -9.59 9.00 -13.47
N PRO A 169 -10.80 9.02 -14.09
CA PRO A 169 -11.25 7.93 -14.93
C PRO A 169 -10.37 7.82 -16.18
N HIS A 170 -10.36 6.65 -16.78
CA HIS A 170 -9.84 6.50 -18.14
C HIS A 170 -10.69 7.31 -19.13
N PRO A 171 -10.09 7.87 -20.20
CA PRO A 171 -10.86 8.49 -21.26
C PRO A 171 -11.93 7.51 -21.75
N GLY A 172 -13.20 7.92 -21.70
CA GLY A 172 -14.28 7.13 -22.29
C GLY A 172 -14.05 6.98 -23.79
N PRO A 173 -14.73 6.02 -24.46
CA PRO A 173 -14.69 5.95 -25.91
C PRO A 173 -15.10 7.31 -26.49
N VAL A 174 -14.23 7.88 -27.33
CA VAL A 174 -14.55 9.09 -28.09
C VAL A 174 -15.79 8.77 -28.92
N PRO A 175 -16.90 9.53 -28.80
CA PRO A 175 -18.06 9.32 -29.65
C PRO A 175 -17.63 9.50 -31.10
N THR A 176 -17.72 8.43 -31.89
CA THR A 176 -17.52 8.49 -33.34
C THR A 176 -18.71 9.24 -33.92
N PHE A 177 -18.53 10.52 -34.24
CA PHE A 177 -19.50 11.24 -35.06
C PHE A 177 -19.41 10.71 -36.48
N THR A 178 -20.34 9.84 -36.87
CA THR A 178 -20.60 9.54 -38.28
C THR A 178 -21.36 10.72 -38.89
N PRO A 179 -20.78 11.47 -39.83
CA PRO A 179 -21.56 12.44 -40.60
C PRO A 179 -22.60 11.69 -41.44
N GLU A 180 -23.86 12.13 -41.36
CA GLU A 180 -24.97 11.63 -42.18
C GLU A 180 -24.74 12.04 -43.66
N PRO A 181 -25.09 11.18 -44.64
CA PRO A 181 -24.85 11.40 -46.06
C PRO A 181 -25.57 12.61 -46.67
#